data_AF-A0A7J5EM92-F1
#
_entry.id   AF-A0A7J5EM92-F1
#
_cell.length_a   1.000
_cell.length_b   1.000
_cell.length_c   1.000
_cell.angle_alpha   90.00
_cell.angle_beta   90.00
_cell.angle_gamma   90.00
#
_symmetry.space_group_name_H-M   'P 1'
#
loop_
_entity.id
_entity.type
_entity.pdbx_description
1 polymer ?
#
loop_
_entity_poly.entity_id
_entity_poly.type
_entity_poly.pdbx_seq_one_letter_code
_entity_poly.pdbx_strand_id
1 'polypeptide(L)'
;MPRWLSRALARIHRMTASGAIRVTRKAREEAHSLHLSPADVEDVVSSVSTAHFAERISSATTDEWMYVFRPRLEGKRLYISSFSARGCASWCPSMKTKRRTAVTRTRPPRRPAHELPRDACVSCGTMMKQARARLPYPVNGETILVPSVHLTCPRCGETVLELREWKRQHENAIAIYRERHGLLSADEIRAIRKQLGLNQAALARLLRLGGNTVSRWESGRNVQSGAMDILLRMLRDLPGSVAYLRKRAA
;
A
#
# COMPACT_ATOMS: atom_id res chain seq x y z
N MET A 1 -26.38 14.38 -1.83
CA MET A 1 -25.16 13.83 -1.22
C MET A 1 -24.76 14.64 0.02
N PRO A 2 -24.32 14.06 1.14
CA PRO A 2 -24.06 14.83 2.35
C PRO A 2 -22.83 15.75 2.25
N ARG A 3 -22.95 17.01 2.67
CA ARG A 3 -21.85 18.02 2.66
C ARG A 3 -20.62 17.60 3.48
N TRP A 4 -20.77 16.70 4.46
CA TRP A 4 -19.65 16.21 5.25
C TRP A 4 -18.74 15.26 4.46
N LEU A 5 -19.27 14.53 3.47
CA LEU A 5 -18.50 13.56 2.69
C LEU A 5 -17.51 14.26 1.76
N SER A 6 -17.94 15.34 1.09
CA SER A 6 -17.05 16.16 0.26
C SER A 6 -15.90 16.78 1.06
N ARG A 7 -16.18 17.22 2.31
CA ARG A 7 -15.14 17.74 3.22
C ARG A 7 -14.15 16.66 3.66
N ALA A 8 -14.65 15.46 3.96
CA ALA A 8 -13.80 14.32 4.30
C ALA A 8 -12.88 13.92 3.14
N LEU A 9 -13.41 13.83 1.91
CA LEU A 9 -12.63 13.53 0.71
C LEU A 9 -11.56 14.59 0.44
N ALA A 10 -11.91 15.88 0.48
CA ALA A 10 -10.95 16.97 0.30
C ALA A 10 -9.80 16.92 1.33
N ARG A 11 -10.10 16.48 2.55
CA ARG A 11 -9.10 16.27 3.61
C ARG A 11 -8.19 15.08 3.30
N ILE A 12 -8.76 13.93 2.89
CA ILE A 12 -8.00 12.74 2.48
C ILE A 12 -7.03 13.10 1.35
N HIS A 13 -7.51 13.75 0.29
CA HIS A 13 -6.68 14.14 -0.86
C HIS A 13 -5.55 15.09 -0.44
N ARG A 14 -5.84 16.12 0.36
CA ARG A 14 -4.83 17.05 0.86
C ARG A 14 -3.73 16.35 1.68
N MET A 15 -4.10 15.35 2.46
CA MET A 15 -3.17 14.63 3.33
C MET A 15 -2.37 13.56 2.59
N THR A 16 -2.96 13.00 1.53
CA THR A 16 -2.23 12.19 0.55
C THR A 16 -1.17 13.03 -0.13
N ALA A 17 -1.55 14.21 -0.65
CA ALA A 17 -0.63 15.11 -1.33
C ALA A 17 0.52 15.63 -0.43
N SER A 18 0.29 15.78 0.88
CA SER A 18 1.34 16.17 1.83
C SER A 18 2.12 14.99 2.44
N GLY A 19 1.82 13.74 2.04
CA GLY A 19 2.43 12.54 2.61
C GLY A 19 2.10 12.29 4.07
N ALA A 20 1.12 13.01 4.63
CA ALA A 20 0.67 12.92 6.02
C ALA A 20 -0.39 11.82 6.21
N ILE A 21 -0.12 10.65 5.63
CA ILE A 21 -0.92 9.44 5.80
C ILE A 21 -0.15 8.47 6.69
N ARG A 22 -0.88 7.79 7.56
CA ARG A 22 -0.37 6.77 8.47
C ARG A 22 -0.99 5.42 8.15
N VAL A 23 -0.16 4.42 8.01
CA VAL A 23 -0.56 3.08 7.59
C VAL A 23 -0.27 2.12 8.73
N THR A 24 -1.31 1.47 9.26
CA THR A 24 -1.17 0.49 10.35
C THR A 24 -0.45 -0.76 9.88
N ARG A 25 0.05 -1.57 10.82
CA ARG A 25 0.66 -2.86 10.52
C ARG A 25 -0.26 -3.75 9.70
N LYS A 26 -1.52 -3.88 10.13
CA LYS A 26 -2.52 -4.70 9.44
C LYS A 26 -2.74 -4.23 8.00
N ALA A 27 -2.84 -2.92 7.78
CA ALA A 27 -3.00 -2.34 6.45
C ALA A 27 -1.83 -2.70 5.50
N ARG A 28 -0.60 -2.65 6.01
CA ARG A 28 0.60 -3.01 5.24
C ARG A 28 0.62 -4.50 4.91
N GLU A 29 0.34 -5.35 5.89
CA GLU A 29 0.27 -6.81 5.68
C GLU A 29 -0.76 -7.18 4.61
N GLU A 30 -1.95 -6.58 4.66
CA GLU A 30 -2.98 -6.77 3.64
C GLU A 30 -2.53 -6.26 2.27
N ALA A 31 -1.95 -5.06 2.19
CA ALA A 31 -1.40 -4.53 0.94
C ALA A 31 -0.35 -5.47 0.32
N HIS A 32 0.54 -6.03 1.15
CA HIS A 32 1.54 -7.02 0.71
C HIS A 32 0.89 -8.30 0.19
N SER A 33 -0.14 -8.83 0.87
CA SER A 33 -0.86 -10.03 0.39
C SER A 33 -1.54 -9.81 -0.96
N LEU A 34 -1.84 -8.55 -1.32
CA LEU A 34 -2.41 -8.17 -2.60
C LEU A 34 -1.35 -7.77 -3.64
N HIS A 35 -0.06 -7.86 -3.31
CA HIS A 35 1.08 -7.42 -4.12
C HIS A 35 1.03 -5.93 -4.49
N LEU A 36 0.56 -5.10 -3.56
CA LEU A 36 0.50 -3.64 -3.73
C LEU A 36 1.71 -2.98 -3.07
N SER A 37 2.39 -2.13 -3.83
CA SER A 37 3.44 -1.26 -3.32
C SER A 37 2.84 -0.08 -2.55
N PRO A 38 3.63 0.62 -1.70
CA PRO A 38 3.18 1.85 -1.06
C PRO A 38 2.72 2.92 -2.06
N ALA A 39 3.33 2.96 -3.25
CA ALA A 39 2.94 3.86 -4.34
C ALA A 39 1.55 3.48 -4.90
N ASP A 40 1.26 2.20 -5.08
CA ASP A 40 -0.07 1.76 -5.54
C ASP A 40 -1.16 2.13 -4.52
N VAL A 41 -0.85 2.04 -3.22
CA VAL A 41 -1.79 2.45 -2.16
C VAL A 41 -2.01 3.97 -2.19
N GLU A 42 -0.97 4.76 -2.41
CA GLU A 42 -1.10 6.21 -2.57
C GLU A 42 -1.94 6.58 -3.81
N ASP A 43 -1.71 5.92 -4.94
CA ASP A 43 -2.49 6.10 -6.18
C ASP A 43 -3.98 5.79 -5.94
N VAL A 44 -4.29 4.74 -5.18
CA VAL A 44 -5.68 4.40 -4.83
C VAL A 44 -6.27 5.45 -3.89
N VAL A 45 -5.55 5.85 -2.83
CA VAL A 45 -6.09 6.78 -1.83
C VAL A 45 -6.31 8.17 -2.44
N SER A 46 -5.39 8.62 -3.30
CA SER A 46 -5.52 9.90 -4.02
C SER A 46 -6.69 9.92 -5.01
N SER A 47 -7.09 8.77 -5.55
CA SER A 47 -8.20 8.65 -6.51
C SER A 47 -9.55 8.30 -5.86
N VAL A 48 -9.63 8.15 -4.53
CA VAL A 48 -10.90 7.88 -3.84
C VAL A 48 -11.89 9.03 -4.10
N SER A 49 -13.13 8.71 -4.44
CA SER A 49 -14.19 9.65 -4.75
C SER A 49 -15.48 9.26 -4.02
N THR A 50 -16.53 10.07 -4.21
CA THR A 50 -17.85 9.81 -3.64
C THR A 50 -18.47 8.51 -4.16
N ALA A 51 -18.15 8.09 -5.39
CA ALA A 51 -18.61 6.84 -5.98
C ALA A 51 -18.06 5.61 -5.24
N HIS A 52 -16.93 5.76 -4.54
CA HIS A 52 -16.34 4.69 -3.74
C HIS A 52 -16.88 4.63 -2.31
N PHE A 53 -17.65 5.63 -1.87
CA PHE A 53 -18.11 5.71 -0.49
C PHE A 53 -19.13 4.59 -0.18
N ALA A 54 -18.85 3.80 0.86
CA ALA A 54 -19.73 2.72 1.27
C ALA A 54 -20.52 3.07 2.54
N GLU A 55 -19.81 3.47 3.60
CA GLU A 55 -20.42 3.69 4.91
C GLU A 55 -19.55 4.56 5.81
N ARG A 56 -20.16 5.09 6.87
CA ARG A 56 -19.48 5.82 7.94
C ARG A 56 -19.81 5.17 9.28
N ILE A 57 -18.78 4.73 10.00
CA ILE A 57 -18.88 3.94 11.23
C ILE A 57 -18.31 4.75 12.39
N SER A 58 -18.96 4.79 13.54
CA SER A 58 -18.41 5.40 14.75
C SER A 58 -17.63 4.36 15.57
N SER A 59 -16.42 4.70 16.00
CA SER A 59 -15.61 3.89 16.89
C SER A 59 -16.19 3.92 18.31
N ALA A 60 -16.50 2.75 18.87
CA ALA A 60 -16.94 2.64 20.26
C ALA A 60 -15.82 2.94 21.27
N THR A 61 -14.55 2.93 20.84
CA THR A 61 -13.39 3.10 21.72
C THR A 61 -12.88 4.54 21.74
N THR A 62 -12.89 5.20 20.59
CA THR A 62 -12.32 6.54 20.42
C THR A 62 -13.36 7.62 20.15
N ASP A 63 -14.64 7.24 19.99
CA ASP A 63 -15.75 8.14 19.59
C ASP A 63 -15.51 8.85 18.24
N GLU A 64 -14.62 8.29 17.42
CA GLU A 64 -14.23 8.82 16.11
C GLU A 64 -15.05 8.25 14.96
N TRP A 65 -15.23 9.05 13.91
CA TRP A 65 -15.80 8.56 12.66
C TRP A 65 -14.73 7.93 11.77
N MET A 66 -15.01 6.72 11.32
CA MET A 66 -14.30 5.99 10.28
C MET A 66 -15.11 6.07 8.98
N TYR A 67 -14.47 6.52 7.90
CA TYR A 67 -15.06 6.54 6.56
C TYR A 67 -14.56 5.34 5.77
N VAL A 68 -15.48 4.52 5.26
CA VAL A 68 -15.15 3.32 4.50
C VAL A 68 -15.38 3.57 3.02
N PHE A 69 -14.34 3.36 2.23
CA PHE A 69 -14.36 3.44 0.77
C PHE A 69 -14.02 2.08 0.16
N ARG A 70 -14.63 1.77 -0.99
CA ARG A 70 -14.50 0.49 -1.70
C ARG A 70 -14.02 0.66 -3.15
N PRO A 71 -12.82 1.26 -3.39
CA PRO A 71 -12.30 1.38 -4.75
C PRO A 71 -11.89 0.02 -5.33
N ARG A 72 -11.74 -0.01 -6.65
CA ARG A 72 -11.21 -1.18 -7.38
C ARG A 72 -9.82 -0.90 -7.92
N LEU A 73 -8.90 -1.84 -7.73
CA LEU A 73 -7.57 -1.83 -8.33
C LEU A 73 -7.28 -3.20 -8.94
N GLU A 74 -7.01 -3.26 -10.24
CA GLU A 74 -6.72 -4.50 -10.98
C GLU A 74 -7.75 -5.63 -10.69
N GLY A 75 -9.04 -5.28 -10.68
CA GLY A 75 -10.15 -6.21 -10.41
C GLY A 75 -10.40 -6.51 -8.92
N LYS A 76 -9.46 -6.15 -8.02
CA LYS A 76 -9.57 -6.35 -6.57
C LYS A 76 -10.35 -5.21 -5.91
N ARG A 77 -11.28 -5.53 -5.00
CA ARG A 77 -11.95 -4.53 -4.14
C ARG A 77 -11.10 -4.27 -2.91
N LEU A 78 -10.73 -3.01 -2.69
CA LEU A 78 -9.98 -2.58 -1.51
C LEU A 78 -10.95 -1.96 -0.49
N TYR A 79 -10.70 -2.16 0.80
CA TYR A 79 -11.49 -1.55 1.87
C TYR A 79 -10.63 -0.53 2.59
N ILE A 80 -10.84 0.74 2.25
CA ILE A 80 -10.09 1.85 2.84
C ILE A 80 -10.93 2.45 3.94
N SER A 81 -10.52 2.21 5.18
CA SER A 81 -11.01 2.97 6.31
C SER A 81 -10.07 4.16 6.55
N SER A 82 -10.64 5.34 6.69
CA SER A 82 -9.88 6.53 7.09
C SER A 82 -10.46 7.11 8.36
N PHE A 83 -9.58 7.46 9.29
CA PHE A 83 -9.91 8.30 10.44
C PHE A 83 -9.53 9.75 10.15
N SER A 84 -10.34 10.68 10.64
CA SER A 84 -10.07 12.10 10.55
C SER A 84 -9.63 12.65 11.91
N ALA A 85 -8.44 12.27 12.38
CA ALA A 85 -7.71 12.97 13.45
C ALA A 85 -7.13 14.28 12.89
N ARG A 86 -7.03 15.39 13.65
CA ARG A 86 -6.55 16.71 13.15
C ARG A 86 -5.31 16.59 12.26
N GLY A 87 -5.50 16.49 10.94
CA GLY A 87 -4.46 16.42 9.92
C GLY A 87 -3.56 15.17 9.83
N CYS A 88 -3.95 13.97 10.30
CA CYS A 88 -3.32 12.71 9.84
C CYS A 88 -4.39 11.61 9.60
N ALA A 89 -4.32 10.91 8.46
CA ALA A 89 -5.33 9.94 8.02
C ALA A 89 -4.73 8.57 8.24
N SER A 90 -5.39 7.76 9.05
CA SER A 90 -4.89 6.47 9.48
C SER A 90 -5.89 5.35 9.15
N TRP A 91 -5.36 4.15 8.89
CA TRP A 91 -6.06 3.05 8.20
C TRP A 91 -6.29 1.85 9.12
N CYS A 92 -7.49 1.29 9.26
CA CYS A 92 -7.75 0.04 10.02
C CYS A 92 -8.89 -0.81 9.41
N PRO A 93 -8.65 -2.03 8.92
CA PRO A 93 -9.73 -2.96 8.58
C PRO A 93 -10.23 -3.70 9.82
N SER A 94 -11.54 -3.84 10.00
CA SER A 94 -12.13 -4.80 10.96
C SER A 94 -13.43 -5.41 10.40
N MET A 95 -13.45 -6.74 10.28
CA MET A 95 -14.65 -7.57 10.14
C MET A 95 -14.86 -8.35 11.44
N LYS A 96 -16.00 -8.20 12.10
CA LYS A 96 -16.66 -9.27 12.86
C LYS A 96 -18.18 -9.10 12.80
N THR A 97 -18.84 -10.13 12.32
CA THR A 97 -20.28 -10.37 12.42
C THR A 97 -20.64 -10.65 13.88
N LYS A 98 -21.45 -9.80 14.51
CA LYS A 98 -22.20 -10.16 15.72
C LYS A 98 -23.68 -9.90 15.48
N ARG A 99 -24.49 -10.96 15.59
CA ARG A 99 -25.96 -10.88 15.69
C ARG A 99 -26.30 -9.85 16.78
N ARG A 100 -27.09 -8.85 16.40
CA ARG A 100 -27.60 -7.83 17.33
C ARG A 100 -28.83 -8.39 18.04
N THR A 101 -28.71 -8.70 19.33
CA THR A 101 -29.87 -8.60 20.23
C THR A 101 -30.02 -7.13 20.64
N ALA A 102 -31.24 -6.61 20.48
CA ALA A 102 -31.56 -5.24 20.80
C ALA A 102 -31.62 -5.07 22.32
N VAL A 103 -30.69 -4.29 22.87
CA VAL A 103 -30.80 -3.73 24.23
C VAL A 103 -30.95 -2.23 24.06
N THR A 104 -32.10 -1.70 24.46
CA THR A 104 -32.39 -0.27 24.54
C THR A 104 -31.54 0.32 25.66
N ARG A 105 -30.37 0.88 25.32
CA ARG A 105 -29.59 1.72 26.24
C ARG A 105 -29.92 3.19 25.97
N THR A 106 -30.32 3.87 27.03
CA THR A 106 -30.44 5.33 27.11
C THR A 106 -29.18 6.00 26.58
N ARG A 107 -29.39 7.00 25.71
CA ARG A 107 -28.34 7.69 24.98
C ARG A 107 -27.58 8.60 25.96
N PRO A 108 -26.27 8.39 26.21
CA PRO A 108 -25.51 9.29 27.08
C PRO A 108 -25.44 10.69 26.45
N PRO A 109 -25.21 11.74 27.25
CA PRO A 109 -25.13 13.12 26.76
C PRO A 109 -24.04 13.24 25.69
N ARG A 110 -24.36 13.96 24.60
CA ARG A 110 -23.42 14.21 23.49
C ARG A 110 -22.23 15.00 24.01
N ARG A 111 -21.11 14.33 24.24
CA ARG A 111 -19.81 14.99 24.42
C ARG A 111 -19.43 15.64 23.07
N PRO A 112 -18.79 16.82 23.06
CA PRO A 112 -18.27 17.39 21.83
C PRO A 112 -17.32 16.38 21.18
N ALA A 113 -17.48 16.15 19.88
CA ALA A 113 -16.65 15.21 19.11
C ALA A 113 -15.18 15.61 19.23
N HIS A 114 -14.45 14.92 20.10
CA HIS A 114 -13.08 15.28 20.42
C HIS A 114 -12.17 14.63 19.37
N GLU A 115 -11.79 15.38 18.33
CA GLU A 115 -10.86 14.89 17.29
C GLU A 115 -9.57 14.35 17.95
N LEU A 116 -9.18 13.11 17.62
CA LEU A 116 -7.93 12.51 18.08
C LEU A 116 -6.72 13.37 17.67
N PRO A 117 -5.70 13.51 18.54
CA PRO A 117 -4.41 14.07 18.16
C PRO A 117 -3.77 13.29 17.01
N ARG A 118 -2.93 13.94 16.19
CA ARG A 118 -2.21 13.27 15.08
C ARG A 118 -1.50 12.00 15.55
N ASP A 119 -0.80 12.11 16.67
CA ASP A 119 0.05 11.07 17.24
C ASP A 119 -0.69 10.11 18.18
N ALA A 120 -2.02 10.17 18.22
CA ALA A 120 -2.83 9.19 18.93
C ALA A 120 -3.02 7.89 18.13
N CYS A 121 -3.05 6.78 18.84
CA CYS A 121 -3.33 5.47 18.29
C CYS A 121 -4.78 5.38 17.81
N VAL A 122 -4.99 4.96 16.57
CA VAL A 122 -6.33 4.76 15.99
C VAL A 122 -7.15 3.67 16.67
N SER A 123 -6.49 2.70 17.26
CA SER A 123 -7.16 1.54 17.87
C SER A 123 -7.66 1.83 19.28
N CYS A 124 -6.97 2.69 20.04
CA CYS A 124 -7.27 2.90 21.47
C CYS A 124 -7.18 4.35 21.98
N GLY A 125 -6.79 5.31 21.14
CA GLY A 125 -6.67 6.74 21.48
C GLY A 125 -5.42 7.14 22.26
N THR A 126 -4.59 6.18 22.71
CA THR A 126 -3.36 6.47 23.47
C THR A 126 -2.29 7.13 22.60
N MET A 127 -1.53 8.09 23.16
CA MET A 127 -0.42 8.73 22.47
C MET A 127 0.66 7.70 22.09
N MET A 128 1.03 7.68 20.81
CA MET A 128 2.05 6.80 20.28
C MET A 128 3.44 7.38 20.50
N LYS A 129 4.44 6.50 20.55
CA LYS A 129 5.85 6.88 20.70
C LYS A 129 6.61 6.51 19.43
N GLN A 130 7.53 7.39 19.03
CA GLN A 130 8.45 7.08 17.93
C GLN A 130 9.46 6.03 18.39
N ALA A 131 9.72 5.06 17.51
CA ALA A 131 10.67 3.99 17.72
C ALA A 131 11.46 3.71 16.43
N ARG A 132 12.62 3.07 16.59
CA ARG A 132 13.46 2.57 15.49
C ARG A 132 13.68 1.09 15.70
N ALA A 133 13.37 0.29 14.70
CA ALA A 133 13.61 -1.15 14.74
C ALA A 133 13.82 -1.67 13.32
N ARG A 134 14.31 -2.91 13.20
CA ARG A 134 14.24 -3.65 11.93
C ARG A 134 12.87 -4.29 11.83
N LEU A 135 12.08 -3.86 10.87
CA LEU A 135 10.74 -4.40 10.64
C LEU A 135 10.78 -5.41 9.48
N PRO A 136 10.02 -6.51 9.56
CA PRO A 136 9.93 -7.47 8.46
C PRO A 136 9.19 -6.85 7.27
N TYR A 137 9.70 -7.09 6.07
CA TYR A 137 9.11 -6.69 4.81
C TYR A 137 9.20 -7.84 3.80
N PRO A 138 8.06 -8.36 3.29
CA PRO A 138 8.08 -9.46 2.33
C PRO A 138 8.45 -8.99 0.92
N VAL A 139 9.43 -9.63 0.29
CA VAL A 139 9.81 -9.45 -1.12
C VAL A 139 9.85 -10.82 -1.79
N ASN A 140 9.00 -11.04 -2.79
CA ASN A 140 8.90 -12.32 -3.53
C ASN A 140 8.80 -13.58 -2.64
N GLY A 141 8.12 -13.47 -1.49
CA GLY A 141 7.94 -14.57 -0.52
C GLY A 141 9.02 -14.66 0.55
N GLU A 142 10.14 -13.94 0.41
CA GLU A 142 11.20 -13.86 1.41
C GLU A 142 10.99 -12.67 2.34
N THR A 143 11.23 -12.85 3.64
CA THR A 143 11.13 -11.75 4.62
C THR A 143 12.47 -11.05 4.79
N ILE A 144 12.52 -9.77 4.42
CA ILE A 144 13.69 -8.89 4.57
C ILE A 144 13.52 -8.03 5.81
N LEU A 145 14.55 -7.97 6.67
CA LEU A 145 14.56 -7.14 7.88
C LEU A 145 15.11 -5.75 7.57
N VAL A 146 14.22 -4.75 7.49
CA VAL A 146 14.54 -3.40 7.04
C VAL A 146 14.59 -2.43 8.22
N PRO A 147 15.67 -1.66 8.41
CA PRO A 147 15.69 -0.55 9.37
C PRO A 147 14.58 0.45 9.06
N SER A 148 13.72 0.75 10.04
CA SER A 148 12.56 1.61 9.82
C SER A 148 12.23 2.45 11.06
N VAL A 149 11.87 3.70 10.81
CA VAL A 149 11.29 4.58 11.81
C VAL A 149 9.78 4.33 11.85
N HIS A 150 9.18 4.19 13.03
CA HIS A 150 7.74 3.95 13.14
C HIS A 150 7.18 4.52 14.44
N LEU A 151 5.85 4.57 14.52
CA LEU A 151 5.13 4.85 15.75
C LEU A 151 4.63 3.54 16.36
N THR A 152 4.80 3.38 17.66
CA THR A 152 4.25 2.25 18.42
C THR A 152 3.35 2.74 19.55
N CYS A 153 2.21 2.09 19.73
CA CYS A 153 1.30 2.38 20.82
C CYS A 153 1.71 1.62 22.09
N PRO A 154 2.04 2.30 23.21
CA PRO A 154 2.44 1.63 24.43
C PRO A 154 1.30 0.84 25.11
N ARG A 155 0.04 1.11 24.77
CA ARG A 155 -1.13 0.45 25.37
C ARG A 155 -1.56 -0.81 24.64
N CYS A 156 -1.66 -0.76 23.31
CA CYS A 156 -2.21 -1.86 22.50
C CYS A 156 -1.21 -2.48 21.51
N GLY A 157 0.04 -1.98 21.46
CA GLY A 157 1.09 -2.50 20.58
C GLY A 157 0.89 -2.22 19.09
N GLU A 158 -0.11 -1.43 18.71
CA GLU A 158 -0.32 -1.04 17.31
C GLU A 158 0.91 -0.33 16.75
N THR A 159 1.34 -0.72 15.56
CA THR A 159 2.50 -0.14 14.88
C THR A 159 2.03 0.56 13.61
N VAL A 160 2.46 1.80 13.43
CA VAL A 160 2.03 2.66 12.34
C VAL A 160 3.26 3.28 11.68
N LEU A 161 3.31 3.26 10.36
CA LEU A 161 4.31 3.98 9.57
C LEU A 161 3.64 5.14 8.86
N GLU A 162 4.34 6.27 8.76
CA GLU A 162 3.94 7.30 7.80
C GLU A 162 4.19 6.80 6.38
N LEU A 163 3.36 7.22 5.42
CA LEU A 163 3.43 6.74 4.03
C LEU A 163 4.81 6.96 3.41
N ARG A 164 5.44 8.11 3.69
CA ARG A 164 6.83 8.41 3.28
C ARG A 164 7.84 7.40 3.82
N GLU A 165 7.65 6.94 5.05
CA GLU A 165 8.55 6.00 5.70
C GLU A 165 8.28 4.57 5.24
N TRP A 166 7.03 4.25 4.94
CA TRP A 166 6.68 2.98 4.32
C TRP A 166 7.24 2.86 2.88
N LYS A 167 7.22 3.95 2.10
CA LYS A 167 7.91 4.02 0.79
C LYS A 167 9.41 3.75 0.91
N ARG A 168 10.09 4.45 1.83
CA ARG A 168 11.52 4.21 2.11
C ARG A 168 11.78 2.77 2.56
N GLN A 169 10.94 2.23 3.43
CA GLN A 169 11.04 0.83 3.86
C GLN A 169 10.93 -0.12 2.65
N HIS A 170 10.00 0.12 1.74
CA HIS A 170 9.82 -0.68 0.52
C HIS A 170 11.04 -0.61 -0.41
N GLU A 171 11.53 0.59 -0.71
CA GLU A 171 12.71 0.81 -1.55
C GLU A 171 13.94 0.10 -0.97
N ASN A 172 14.17 0.25 0.34
CA ASN A 172 15.27 -0.42 1.04
C ASN A 172 15.11 -1.95 1.04
N ALA A 173 13.89 -2.48 1.23
CA ALA A 173 13.63 -3.91 1.17
C ALA A 173 14.01 -4.48 -0.20
N ILE A 174 13.61 -3.79 -1.27
CA ILE A 174 13.89 -4.16 -2.65
C ILE A 174 15.39 -4.09 -2.94
N ALA A 175 16.07 -3.04 -2.48
CA ALA A 175 17.51 -2.89 -2.68
C ALA A 175 18.29 -4.04 -2.00
N ILE A 176 18.00 -4.31 -0.73
CA ILE A 176 18.60 -5.42 0.04
C ILE A 176 18.35 -6.77 -0.64
N TYR A 177 17.11 -7.00 -1.12
CA TYR A 177 16.76 -8.23 -1.81
C TYR A 177 17.51 -8.38 -3.14
N ARG A 178 17.60 -7.31 -3.95
CA ARG A 178 18.35 -7.34 -5.22
C ARG A 178 19.83 -7.60 -5.01
N GLU A 179 20.44 -6.93 -4.04
CA GLU A 179 21.87 -7.12 -3.70
C GLU A 179 22.13 -8.55 -3.26
N ARG A 180 21.30 -9.08 -2.35
CA ARG A 180 21.40 -10.46 -1.86
C ARG A 180 21.35 -11.51 -2.97
N HIS A 181 20.53 -11.27 -3.99
CA HIS A 181 20.27 -12.24 -5.06
C HIS A 181 20.97 -11.90 -6.39
N GLY A 182 21.79 -10.86 -6.44
CA GLY A 182 22.49 -10.44 -7.67
C GLY A 182 21.57 -10.05 -8.84
N LEU A 183 20.38 -9.53 -8.54
CA LEU A 183 19.34 -9.26 -9.54
C LEU A 183 19.56 -7.92 -10.25
N LEU A 184 19.09 -7.83 -11.50
CA LEU A 184 19.08 -6.60 -12.29
C LEU A 184 18.31 -5.50 -11.55
N SER A 185 18.88 -4.31 -11.58
CA SER A 185 18.24 -3.06 -11.18
C SER A 185 17.14 -2.65 -12.17
N ALA A 186 16.28 -1.73 -11.74
CA ALA A 186 15.21 -1.20 -12.58
C ALA A 186 15.77 -0.53 -13.86
N ASP A 187 16.91 0.15 -13.74
CA ASP A 187 17.57 0.82 -14.86
C ASP A 187 18.24 -0.16 -15.83
N GLU A 188 18.83 -1.25 -15.33
CA GLU A 188 19.37 -2.31 -16.19
C GLU A 188 18.26 -3.02 -16.97
N ILE A 189 17.11 -3.31 -16.33
CA ILE A 189 15.94 -3.90 -17.03
C ILE A 189 15.46 -2.96 -18.13
N ARG A 190 15.39 -1.65 -17.84
CA ARG A 190 15.02 -0.63 -18.83
C ARG A 190 16.04 -0.55 -19.96
N ALA A 191 17.33 -0.63 -19.65
CA ALA A 191 18.41 -0.60 -20.64
C ALA A 191 18.34 -1.82 -21.57
N ILE A 192 18.18 -3.03 -21.02
CA ILE A 192 17.95 -4.27 -21.78
C ILE A 192 16.76 -4.09 -22.72
N ARG A 193 15.61 -3.66 -22.20
CA ARG A 193 14.42 -3.46 -23.03
C ARG A 193 14.67 -2.50 -24.21
N LYS A 194 15.36 -1.38 -23.95
CA LYS A 194 15.70 -0.39 -24.99
C LYS A 194 16.68 -0.96 -26.02
N GLN A 195 17.69 -1.71 -25.59
CA GLN A 195 18.63 -2.40 -26.48
C GLN A 195 17.93 -3.38 -27.43
N LEU A 196 16.87 -4.05 -26.95
CA LEU A 196 16.05 -4.96 -27.76
C LEU A 196 15.07 -4.24 -28.70
N GLY A 197 15.00 -2.90 -28.66
CA GLY A 197 14.05 -2.11 -29.47
C GLY A 197 12.58 -2.33 -29.08
N LEU A 198 12.30 -2.72 -27.84
CA LEU A 198 10.96 -3.03 -27.37
C LEU A 198 10.38 -1.91 -26.51
N ASN A 199 9.06 -1.67 -26.62
CA ASN A 199 8.32 -0.93 -25.60
C ASN A 199 7.88 -1.88 -24.46
N GLN A 200 7.41 -1.32 -23.34
CA GLN A 200 7.06 -2.12 -22.14
C GLN A 200 5.98 -3.17 -22.45
N ALA A 201 4.96 -2.81 -23.23
CA ALA A 201 3.88 -3.72 -23.64
C ALA A 201 4.40 -4.85 -24.55
N ALA A 202 5.32 -4.56 -25.47
CA ALA A 202 5.93 -5.54 -26.35
C ALA A 202 6.80 -6.52 -25.57
N LEU A 203 7.60 -6.04 -24.61
CA LEU A 203 8.38 -6.92 -23.73
C LEU A 203 7.46 -7.77 -22.84
N ALA A 204 6.41 -7.18 -22.26
CA ALA A 204 5.44 -7.92 -21.45
C ALA A 204 4.78 -9.05 -22.26
N ARG A 205 4.34 -8.78 -23.49
CA ARG A 205 3.78 -9.82 -24.39
C ARG A 205 4.81 -10.88 -24.74
N LEU A 206 6.05 -10.49 -25.08
CA LEU A 206 7.12 -11.42 -25.42
C LEU A 206 7.42 -12.39 -24.26
N LEU A 207 7.40 -11.89 -23.03
CA LEU A 207 7.64 -12.66 -21.81
C LEU A 207 6.36 -13.29 -21.21
N ARG A 208 5.21 -13.13 -21.86
CA ARG A 208 3.89 -13.60 -21.40
C ARG A 208 3.53 -13.11 -19.98
N LEU A 209 3.87 -11.86 -19.69
CA LEU A 209 3.60 -11.20 -18.43
C LEU A 209 2.32 -10.35 -18.51
N GLY A 210 1.71 -10.08 -17.35
CA GLY A 210 0.64 -9.08 -17.27
C GLY A 210 1.14 -7.70 -17.73
N GLY A 211 0.26 -6.92 -18.37
CA GLY A 211 0.64 -5.68 -19.08
C GLY A 211 1.42 -4.66 -18.25
N ASN A 212 1.16 -4.58 -16.94
CA ASN A 212 1.82 -3.63 -16.03
C ASN A 212 3.12 -4.15 -15.40
N THR A 213 3.47 -5.43 -15.60
CA THR A 213 4.57 -6.08 -14.88
C THR A 213 5.92 -5.42 -15.17
N VAL A 214 6.22 -5.20 -16.46
CA VAL A 214 7.48 -4.55 -16.89
C VAL A 214 7.56 -3.11 -16.39
N SER A 215 6.45 -2.37 -16.44
CA SER A 215 6.39 -1.01 -15.89
C SER A 215 6.68 -0.98 -14.38
N ARG A 216 6.16 -1.95 -13.62
CA ARG A 216 6.43 -2.09 -12.18
C ARG A 216 7.89 -2.43 -11.88
N TRP A 217 8.53 -3.27 -12.69
CA TRP A 217 9.96 -3.56 -12.55
C TRP A 217 10.81 -2.32 -12.83
N GLU A 218 10.53 -1.62 -13.93
CA GLU A 218 11.27 -0.42 -14.35
C GLU A 218 11.04 0.78 -13.46
N SER A 219 9.93 0.84 -12.71
CA SER A 219 9.67 1.88 -11.70
C SER A 219 10.16 1.49 -10.31
N GLY A 220 10.66 0.27 -10.13
CA GLY A 220 11.10 -0.23 -8.82
C GLY A 220 9.97 -0.58 -7.85
N ARG A 221 8.69 -0.55 -8.27
CA ARG A 221 7.53 -0.94 -7.44
C ARG A 221 7.54 -2.44 -7.12
N ASN A 222 8.09 -3.26 -8.01
CA ASN A 222 8.20 -4.71 -7.84
C ASN A 222 9.58 -5.21 -8.28
N VAL A 223 9.94 -6.40 -7.82
CA VAL A 223 11.17 -7.11 -8.21
C VAL A 223 10.82 -8.33 -9.05
N GLN A 224 11.56 -8.52 -10.14
CA GLN A 224 11.47 -9.70 -10.99
C GLN A 224 11.85 -10.98 -10.22
N SER A 225 11.33 -12.12 -10.65
CA SER A 225 11.82 -13.41 -10.13
C SER A 225 13.21 -13.70 -10.69
N GLY A 226 13.99 -14.56 -10.01
CA GLY A 226 15.31 -14.98 -10.52
C GLY A 226 15.23 -15.62 -11.92
N ALA A 227 14.17 -16.36 -12.22
CA ALA A 227 13.95 -16.93 -13.56
C ALA A 227 13.76 -15.83 -14.63
N MET A 228 13.00 -14.78 -14.31
CA MET A 228 12.82 -13.64 -15.23
C MET A 228 14.10 -12.82 -15.36
N ASP A 229 14.91 -12.72 -14.30
CA ASP A 229 16.22 -12.09 -14.34
C ASP A 229 17.16 -12.78 -15.34
N ILE A 230 17.29 -14.10 -15.22
CA ILE A 230 18.08 -14.93 -16.15
C ILE A 230 17.57 -14.77 -17.58
N LEU A 231 16.25 -14.84 -17.78
CA LEU A 231 15.66 -14.71 -19.12
C LEU A 231 15.92 -13.33 -19.75
N LEU A 232 15.88 -12.25 -18.96
CA LEU A 232 16.23 -10.91 -19.42
C LEU A 232 17.70 -10.82 -19.85
N ARG A 233 18.61 -11.44 -19.08
CA ARG A 233 20.04 -11.52 -19.43
C ARG A 233 20.26 -12.33 -20.70
N MET A 234 19.60 -13.48 -20.84
CA MET A 234 19.65 -14.29 -22.06
C MET A 234 19.16 -13.52 -23.29
N LEU A 235 18.09 -12.73 -23.15
CA LEU A 235 17.60 -11.90 -24.25
C LEU A 235 18.61 -10.81 -24.66
N ARG A 236 19.34 -10.23 -23.70
CA ARG A 236 20.41 -9.27 -23.95
C ARG A 236 21.62 -9.92 -24.63
N ASP A 237 22.06 -11.07 -24.11
CA ASP A 237 23.38 -11.63 -24.42
C ASP A 237 23.38 -12.59 -25.62
N LEU A 238 22.25 -13.27 -25.91
CA LEU A 238 22.18 -14.28 -26.97
C LEU A 238 21.54 -13.71 -28.26
N PRO A 239 22.26 -13.70 -29.39
CA PRO A 239 21.69 -13.34 -30.68
C PRO A 239 20.50 -14.24 -31.07
N GLY A 240 19.50 -13.67 -31.72
CA GLY A 240 18.32 -14.41 -32.20
C GLY A 240 17.32 -14.84 -31.12
N SER A 241 17.61 -14.64 -29.83
CA SER A 241 16.73 -14.97 -28.69
C SER A 241 15.34 -14.31 -28.79
N VAL A 242 15.29 -13.03 -29.16
CA VAL A 242 14.02 -12.30 -29.38
C VAL A 242 13.23 -12.91 -30.53
N ALA A 243 13.89 -13.24 -31.65
CA ALA A 243 13.24 -13.86 -32.80
C ALA A 243 12.70 -15.26 -32.44
N TYR A 244 13.46 -16.03 -31.67
CA TYR A 244 13.06 -17.33 -31.14
C TYR A 244 11.80 -17.24 -30.28
N LEU A 245 11.73 -16.28 -29.36
CA LEU A 245 10.54 -16.08 -28.51
C LEU A 245 9.36 -15.56 -29.32
N ARG A 246 9.56 -14.64 -30.27
CA ARG A 246 8.48 -14.14 -31.14
C ARG A 246 7.78 -15.27 -31.90
N LYS A 247 8.53 -16.24 -32.43
CA LYS A 247 7.96 -17.42 -33.13
C LYS A 247 7.09 -18.30 -32.23
N ARG A 248 7.26 -18.23 -30.91
CA ARG A 248 6.51 -19.04 -29.91
C ARG A 248 5.50 -18.22 -29.11
N ALA A 249 5.54 -16.90 -29.21
CA ALA A 249 4.59 -16.00 -28.57
C ALA A 249 3.29 -15.81 -29.39
N ALA A 250 3.26 -16.33 -30.63
CA ALA A 250 2.08 -16.43 -31.46
C ALA A 250 1.13 -17.54 -30.97
#